data_AF-A0A1G3T330-F1
#
_entry.id   AF-A0A1G3T330-F1
#
_cell.length_a   1.000
_cell.length_b   1.000
_cell.length_c   1.000
_cell.angle_alpha   90.00
_cell.angle_beta   90.00
_cell.angle_gamma   90.00
#
_symmetry.space_group_name_H-M   'P 1'
#
loop_
_entity.id
_entity.type
_entity.pdbx_description
1 polymer ?
#
loop_
_entity_poly.entity_id
_entity_poly.type
_entity_poly.pdbx_seq_one_letter_code
_entity_poly.pdbx_strand_id
1 'polypeptide(L)'
;MVESELYPLLSQSGFNVPPFRRFALSEPIQLDFYPVALKVESPKIIHKSDVGGVSISLSTPDAVEAARDQMIRRIGEHNIVLDSNDGFIATAMIQGEELFAGVVDDPIFGQIILFGKGGVLLELYRDVCYIDIHADETEILRAIRTTKISKLFEGFRGSKPMMRTIVEFIQNLQRFIKNNPTIRECDLNPVIFNPKGLHVVDARIAYHTENQNPVSDIRVRPNFFDNRTVAVIGASNDPNKVGYAIAHNALSFKGKLYLVNARGGTLEGHTLYSSLDDIDETIDTAVITIPSSHVIETIEALIPKGAKNIIIVSAGFKEVGDTRSEERLKELAEEYNLNIIGPNCLGYYESTRSLNLTFGSPTIKKGPLALIAQSGAVLSSLMDKATQEGIGFSHILSAGNMADMGFADIITMLSADPQCEAISLYAEGIQEGKAFLESLRSCTKPIRVYKAGKSPQARKAAFSHTGNLSGDYPMFRGLLESVGVKMVDSIEALLYAQNFENIAVI
;
A
#
# COMPACT_ATOMS: atom_id res chain seq x y z
N MET A 1 8.73 29.59 -6.14
CA MET A 1 8.82 28.31 -6.84
C MET A 1 9.27 28.48 -8.28
N VAL A 2 10.10 29.47 -8.62
CA VAL A 2 10.61 29.62 -10.00
C VAL A 2 11.90 28.79 -10.19
N GLU A 3 12.29 28.50 -11.44
CA GLU A 3 13.42 27.58 -11.73
C GLU A 3 14.75 28.05 -11.10
N SER A 4 15.01 29.35 -11.10
CA SER A 4 16.23 29.95 -10.52
C SER A 4 16.34 29.81 -9.01
N GLU A 5 15.22 29.65 -8.30
CA GLU A 5 15.18 29.35 -6.86
C GLU A 5 15.30 27.83 -6.61
N LEU A 6 14.73 27.04 -7.51
CA LEU A 6 14.63 25.59 -7.39
C LEU A 6 15.96 24.89 -7.68
N TYR A 7 16.71 25.30 -8.70
CA TYR A 7 17.97 24.67 -9.05
C TYR A 7 19.04 24.74 -7.96
N PRO A 8 19.25 25.87 -7.25
CA PRO A 8 20.14 25.91 -6.09
C PRO A 8 19.71 24.93 -5.00
N LEU A 9 18.41 24.84 -4.70
CA LEU A 9 17.86 23.94 -3.69
C LEU A 9 18.11 22.47 -4.06
N LEU A 10 17.87 22.10 -5.32
CA LEU A 10 18.15 20.76 -5.84
C LEU A 10 19.66 20.45 -5.81
N SER A 11 20.49 21.41 -6.20
CA SER A 11 21.97 21.25 -6.20
C SER A 11 22.51 21.01 -4.79
N GLN A 12 22.05 21.80 -3.81
CA GLN A 12 22.41 21.62 -2.40
C GLN A 12 21.94 20.26 -1.84
N SER A 13 20.90 19.69 -2.44
CA SER A 13 20.34 18.38 -2.09
C SER A 13 21.00 17.21 -2.84
N GLY A 14 22.06 17.46 -3.63
CA GLY A 14 22.84 16.44 -4.31
C GLY A 14 22.37 16.07 -5.71
N PHE A 15 21.49 16.87 -6.33
CA PHE A 15 21.12 16.69 -7.73
C PHE A 15 22.02 17.51 -8.65
N ASN A 16 22.38 16.97 -9.82
CA ASN A 16 22.97 17.81 -10.85
C ASN A 16 21.86 18.57 -11.58
N VAL A 17 22.08 19.85 -11.79
CA VAL A 17 21.23 20.70 -12.64
C VAL A 17 22.07 21.23 -13.80
N PRO A 18 21.46 21.61 -14.93
CA PRO A 18 22.17 22.29 -16.00
C PRO A 18 22.83 23.58 -15.48
N PRO A 19 24.00 23.97 -15.99
CA PRO A 19 24.46 25.35 -15.89
C PRO A 19 23.33 26.31 -16.31
N PHE A 20 23.08 27.32 -15.50
CA PHE A 20 22.00 28.26 -15.74
C PHE A 20 22.39 29.68 -15.33
N ARG A 21 21.72 30.67 -15.93
CA ARG A 21 21.80 32.06 -15.52
C ARG A 21 20.42 32.72 -15.63
N ARG A 22 20.03 33.45 -14.58
CA ARG A 22 18.82 34.29 -14.55
C ARG A 22 19.18 35.70 -15.01
N PHE A 23 18.27 36.32 -15.75
CA PHE A 23 18.36 37.68 -16.25
C PHE A 23 17.08 38.45 -15.91
N ALA A 24 17.22 39.72 -15.54
CA ALA A 24 16.07 40.63 -15.49
C ALA A 24 15.56 40.92 -16.92
N LEU A 25 14.30 41.38 -17.06
CA LEU A 25 13.70 41.63 -18.39
C LEU A 25 14.55 42.53 -19.32
N SER A 26 15.24 43.52 -18.75
CA SER A 26 16.06 44.50 -19.48
C SER A 26 17.57 44.22 -19.42
N GLU A 27 18.00 43.13 -18.78
CA GLU A 27 19.41 42.75 -18.70
C GLU A 27 19.87 42.10 -20.03
N PRO A 28 21.00 42.53 -20.61
CA PRO A 28 21.59 41.86 -21.76
C PRO A 28 21.97 40.41 -21.44
N ILE A 29 21.64 39.47 -22.33
CA ILE A 29 21.90 38.05 -22.08
C ILE A 29 23.31 37.69 -22.55
N GLN A 30 24.24 37.56 -21.59
CA GLN A 30 25.61 37.09 -21.84
C GLN A 30 25.84 35.73 -21.18
N LEU A 31 26.25 34.75 -21.99
CA LEU A 31 26.40 33.35 -21.58
C LEU A 31 27.75 32.81 -22.03
N ASP A 32 28.33 31.93 -21.21
CA ASP A 32 29.58 31.21 -21.46
C ASP A 32 29.33 29.73 -21.85
N PHE A 33 28.06 29.35 -22.03
CA PHE A 33 27.65 28.01 -22.43
C PHE A 33 26.60 28.04 -23.55
N TYR A 34 26.71 27.10 -24.48
CA TYR A 34 25.79 26.87 -25.61
C TYR A 34 25.79 25.37 -25.98
N PRO A 35 24.72 24.84 -26.60
CA PRO A 35 23.45 25.50 -26.89
C PRO A 35 22.58 25.66 -25.63
N VAL A 36 21.65 26.62 -25.66
CA VAL A 36 20.80 26.98 -24.51
C VAL A 36 19.32 26.89 -24.81
N ALA A 37 18.56 26.58 -23.76
CA ALA A 37 17.13 26.82 -23.68
C ALA A 37 16.89 28.11 -22.88
N LEU A 38 16.28 29.10 -23.54
CA LEU A 38 15.79 30.32 -22.92
C LEU A 38 14.31 30.13 -22.54
N LYS A 39 13.95 30.43 -21.29
CA LYS A 39 12.59 30.34 -20.79
C LYS A 39 12.19 31.61 -20.06
N VAL A 40 10.92 31.98 -20.14
CA VAL A 40 10.37 33.03 -19.28
C VAL A 40 10.31 32.54 -17.84
N GLU A 41 10.69 33.39 -16.91
CA GLU A 41 10.57 33.17 -15.48
C GLU A 41 9.58 34.19 -14.90
N SER A 42 8.34 33.75 -14.71
CA SER A 42 7.25 34.57 -14.20
C SER A 42 6.27 33.73 -13.38
N PRO A 43 5.87 34.15 -12.17
CA PRO A 43 4.82 33.47 -11.42
C PRO A 43 3.44 33.56 -12.08
N LYS A 44 3.26 34.47 -13.06
CA LYS A 44 2.02 34.64 -13.83
C LYS A 44 1.83 33.57 -14.90
N ILE A 45 2.90 32.85 -15.26
CA ILE A 45 2.93 31.92 -16.40
C ILE A 45 3.25 30.51 -15.87
N ILE A 46 2.22 29.68 -15.74
CA ILE A 46 2.36 28.28 -15.31
C ILE A 46 2.73 27.39 -16.50
N HIS A 47 1.96 27.46 -17.60
CA HIS A 47 2.20 26.69 -18.83
C HIS A 47 3.04 27.51 -19.84
N LYS A 48 4.36 27.55 -19.63
CA LYS A 48 5.29 28.38 -20.42
C LYS A 48 5.22 28.10 -21.92
N SER A 49 5.19 26.84 -22.32
CA SER A 49 5.17 26.44 -23.74
C SER A 49 3.94 26.96 -24.48
N ASP A 50 2.78 26.98 -23.82
CA ASP A 50 1.47 27.34 -24.42
C ASP A 50 1.41 28.83 -24.82
N VAL A 51 2.21 29.67 -24.15
CA VAL A 51 2.32 31.11 -24.43
C VAL A 51 3.59 31.46 -25.22
N GLY A 52 4.29 30.46 -25.75
CA GLY A 52 5.57 30.65 -26.45
C GLY A 52 6.73 31.07 -25.55
N GLY A 53 6.61 30.85 -24.24
CA GLY A 53 7.57 31.19 -23.19
C GLY A 53 8.81 30.30 -23.09
N VAL A 54 9.08 29.47 -24.10
CA VAL A 54 10.25 28.57 -24.17
C VAL A 54 10.83 28.62 -25.57
N SER A 55 12.16 28.77 -25.68
CA SER A 55 12.92 28.72 -26.93
C SER A 55 14.17 27.88 -26.71
N ILE A 56 14.36 26.84 -27.53
CA ILE A 56 15.43 25.84 -27.36
C ILE A 56 16.42 25.87 -28.53
N SER A 57 17.54 25.18 -28.38
CA SER A 57 18.59 24.99 -29.40
C SER A 57 19.27 26.28 -29.84
N LEU A 58 19.31 27.29 -28.96
CA LEU A 58 19.92 28.58 -29.25
C LEU A 58 21.44 28.47 -29.09
N SER A 59 22.18 28.68 -30.18
CA SER A 59 23.61 28.38 -30.24
C SER A 59 24.53 29.61 -30.32
N THR A 60 23.96 30.81 -30.40
CA THR A 60 24.70 32.08 -30.50
C THR A 60 24.06 33.17 -29.65
N PRO A 61 24.81 34.20 -29.19
CA PRO A 61 24.26 35.35 -28.49
C PRO A 61 23.11 36.03 -29.24
N ASP A 62 23.29 36.28 -30.55
CA ASP A 62 22.29 36.94 -31.39
C ASP A 62 20.99 36.13 -31.47
N ALA A 63 21.07 34.80 -31.53
CA ALA A 63 19.90 33.94 -31.54
C ALA A 63 19.14 33.99 -30.21
N VAL A 64 19.86 34.13 -29.09
CA VAL A 64 19.25 34.26 -27.75
C VAL A 64 18.52 35.58 -27.59
N GLU A 65 19.14 36.69 -28.01
CA GLU A 65 18.51 38.02 -28.00
C GLU A 65 17.27 38.07 -28.91
N ALA A 66 17.37 37.53 -30.12
CA ALA A 66 16.22 37.43 -31.03
C ALA A 66 15.09 36.57 -30.45
N ALA A 67 15.42 35.47 -29.77
CA ALA A 67 14.44 34.62 -29.11
C ALA A 67 13.75 35.32 -27.94
N ARG A 68 14.48 36.11 -27.13
CA ARG A 68 13.90 36.94 -26.05
C ARG A 68 12.85 37.89 -26.59
N ASP A 69 13.20 38.65 -27.62
CA ASP A 69 12.30 39.66 -28.17
C ASP A 69 11.03 39.05 -28.79
N GLN A 70 11.18 37.89 -29.45
CA GLN A 70 10.03 37.12 -29.95
C GLN A 70 9.16 36.58 -28.81
N MET A 71 9.78 36.09 -27.74
CA MET A 71 9.08 35.54 -26.58
C MET A 71 8.24 36.60 -25.88
N ILE A 72 8.79 37.80 -25.66
CA ILE A 72 8.05 38.93 -25.07
C ILE A 72 6.81 39.28 -25.90
N ARG A 73 6.97 39.32 -27.23
CA ARG A 73 5.84 39.60 -28.15
C ARG A 73 4.74 38.56 -28.04
N ARG A 74 5.09 37.26 -28.12
CA ARG A 74 4.11 36.16 -28.02
C ARG A 74 3.39 36.17 -26.68
N ILE A 75 4.10 36.34 -25.58
CA ILE A 75 3.49 36.44 -24.24
C ILE A 75 2.50 37.62 -24.17
N GLY A 76 2.86 38.76 -24.78
CA GLY A 76 1.97 39.92 -24.88
C GLY A 76 0.71 39.67 -25.72
N GLU A 77 0.80 38.86 -26.79
CA GLU A 77 -0.36 38.45 -27.60
C GLU A 77 -1.38 37.62 -26.80
N HIS A 78 -0.93 36.95 -25.73
CA HIS A 78 -1.78 36.27 -24.75
C HIS A 78 -2.33 37.20 -23.64
N ASN A 79 -2.19 38.51 -23.78
CA ASN A 79 -2.60 39.54 -22.81
C ASN A 79 -1.90 39.43 -21.44
N ILE A 80 -0.69 38.88 -21.40
CA ILE A 80 0.12 38.79 -20.18
C ILE A 80 1.15 39.90 -20.19
N VAL A 81 1.11 40.77 -19.17
CA VAL A 81 2.06 41.88 -19.00
C VAL A 81 3.15 41.48 -18.03
N LEU A 82 4.38 41.43 -18.53
CA LEU A 82 5.58 41.21 -17.72
C LEU A 82 6.02 42.52 -17.03
N ASP A 83 6.44 42.45 -15.77
CA ASP A 83 6.90 43.58 -14.96
C ASP A 83 8.29 43.33 -14.33
N SER A 84 8.75 44.22 -13.46
CA SER A 84 10.09 44.15 -12.85
C SER A 84 10.36 42.89 -12.02
N ASN A 85 9.32 42.14 -11.63
CA ASN A 85 9.48 40.86 -10.92
C ASN A 85 9.69 39.68 -11.85
N ASP A 86 9.44 39.86 -13.15
CA ASP A 86 9.61 38.84 -14.16
C ASP A 86 11.04 38.88 -14.75
N GLY A 87 11.41 37.80 -15.43
CA GLY A 87 12.72 37.70 -16.07
C GLY A 87 12.82 36.53 -17.03
N PHE A 88 14.06 36.17 -17.35
CA PHE A 88 14.38 35.01 -18.15
C PHE A 88 15.38 34.12 -17.44
N ILE A 89 15.32 32.83 -17.71
CA ILE A 89 16.36 31.89 -17.33
C ILE A 89 16.90 31.23 -18.60
N ALA A 90 18.22 31.24 -18.76
CA ALA A 90 18.92 30.49 -19.78
C ALA A 90 19.57 29.26 -19.12
N THR A 91 19.35 28.09 -19.70
CA THR A 91 19.85 26.80 -19.20
C THR A 91 20.62 26.07 -20.29
N ALA A 92 21.75 25.46 -19.96
CA ALA A 92 22.51 24.67 -20.92
C ALA A 92 21.71 23.43 -21.35
N MET A 93 21.69 23.12 -22.64
CA MET A 93 21.01 21.91 -23.11
C MET A 93 21.88 20.68 -22.87
N ILE A 94 21.39 19.80 -22.00
CA ILE A 94 22.04 18.52 -21.69
C ILE A 94 21.50 17.45 -22.64
N GLN A 95 22.41 16.71 -23.28
CA GLN A 95 22.06 15.57 -24.13
C GLN A 95 22.10 14.26 -23.34
N GLY A 96 21.18 13.36 -23.63
CA GLY A 96 21.11 12.04 -23.01
C GLY A 96 19.72 11.43 -23.14
N GLU A 97 19.53 10.32 -22.44
CA GLU A 97 18.23 9.65 -22.35
C GLU A 97 17.33 10.37 -21.36
N GLU A 98 16.12 10.73 -21.79
CA GLU A 98 15.11 11.31 -20.90
C GLU A 98 14.53 10.23 -19.97
N LEU A 99 14.60 10.50 -18.67
CA LEU A 99 13.98 9.77 -17.58
C LEU A 99 12.95 10.68 -16.88
N PHE A 100 12.09 10.04 -16.10
CA PHE A 100 11.14 10.69 -15.21
C PHE A 100 11.43 10.27 -13.77
N ALA A 101 11.39 11.21 -12.83
CA ALA A 101 11.39 10.91 -11.41
C ALA A 101 10.43 11.86 -10.68
N GLY A 102 9.60 11.34 -9.79
CA GLY A 102 8.70 12.19 -9.02
C GLY A 102 8.28 11.53 -7.72
N VAL A 103 7.65 12.31 -6.85
CA VAL A 103 7.06 11.88 -5.59
C VAL A 103 5.60 12.29 -5.61
N VAL A 104 4.73 11.34 -5.32
CA VAL A 104 3.29 11.56 -5.14
C VAL A 104 2.91 11.23 -3.70
N ASP A 105 1.88 11.90 -3.19
CA ASP A 105 1.27 11.59 -1.89
C ASP A 105 0.03 10.71 -2.10
N ASP A 106 0.21 9.39 -1.96
CA ASP A 106 -0.88 8.42 -2.07
C ASP A 106 -1.63 8.27 -0.73
N PRO A 107 -2.97 8.27 -0.72
CA PRO A 107 -3.75 8.21 0.51
C PRO A 107 -3.61 6.89 1.28
N ILE A 108 -3.14 5.80 0.66
CA ILE A 108 -3.02 4.48 1.29
C ILE A 108 -1.56 4.24 1.70
N PHE A 109 -0.62 4.45 0.79
CA PHE A 109 0.80 4.13 0.99
C PHE A 109 1.66 5.33 1.39
N GLY A 110 1.13 6.55 1.35
CA GLY A 110 1.86 7.78 1.63
C GLY A 110 2.74 8.24 0.47
N GLN A 111 3.90 8.81 0.80
CA GLN A 111 4.82 9.34 -0.20
C GLN A 111 5.47 8.20 -0.99
N ILE A 112 5.21 8.14 -2.29
CA ILE A 112 5.75 7.14 -3.21
C ILE A 112 6.58 7.82 -4.28
N ILE A 113 7.79 7.32 -4.51
CA ILE A 113 8.65 7.72 -5.62
C ILE A 113 8.23 6.94 -6.87
N LEU A 114 8.00 7.67 -7.96
CA LEU A 114 7.84 7.13 -9.31
C LEU A 114 9.15 7.36 -10.06
N PHE A 115 9.68 6.33 -10.71
CA PHE A 115 10.91 6.45 -11.50
C PHE A 115 10.83 5.59 -12.76
N GLY A 116 11.27 6.12 -13.90
CA GLY A 116 11.22 5.36 -15.14
C GLY A 116 11.66 6.12 -16.39
N LYS A 117 11.31 5.57 -17.55
CA LYS A 117 11.59 6.21 -18.84
C LYS A 117 10.70 7.45 -19.03
N GLY A 118 11.31 8.59 -19.36
CA GLY A 118 10.62 9.86 -19.61
C GLY A 118 10.33 10.11 -21.10
N GLY A 119 9.85 11.32 -21.39
CA GLY A 119 9.54 11.81 -22.74
C GLY A 119 8.07 11.70 -23.14
N VAL A 120 7.74 12.16 -24.35
CA VAL A 120 6.36 12.34 -24.87
C VAL A 120 5.51 11.04 -24.85
N LEU A 121 6.15 9.88 -24.79
CA LEU A 121 5.49 8.57 -24.83
C LEU A 121 5.31 7.93 -23.44
N LEU A 122 5.55 8.67 -22.35
CA LEU A 122 5.35 8.23 -20.96
C LEU A 122 3.95 7.63 -20.74
N GLU A 123 2.91 8.26 -21.30
CA GLU A 123 1.51 7.79 -21.20
C GLU A 123 1.26 6.48 -21.95
N LEU A 124 2.05 6.19 -23.00
CA LEU A 124 1.83 5.08 -23.92
C LEU A 124 2.55 3.79 -23.49
N TYR A 125 3.75 3.88 -22.92
CA TYR A 125 4.58 2.70 -22.59
C TYR A 125 4.58 2.31 -21.11
N ARG A 126 4.29 3.24 -20.20
CA ARG A 126 4.26 3.03 -18.74
C ARG A 126 5.46 2.25 -18.19
N ASP A 127 6.67 2.55 -18.65
CA ASP A 127 7.91 1.92 -18.17
C ASP A 127 8.42 2.63 -16.89
N VAL A 128 7.66 2.46 -15.80
CA VAL A 128 7.83 3.14 -14.53
C VAL A 128 7.76 2.12 -13.39
N CYS A 129 8.61 2.30 -12.38
CA CYS A 129 8.53 1.60 -11.11
C CYS A 129 8.08 2.53 -9.98
N TYR A 130 7.61 1.91 -8.90
CA TYR A 130 7.11 2.57 -7.70
C TYR A 130 7.97 2.15 -6.52
N ILE A 131 8.40 3.13 -5.73
CA ILE A 131 9.36 2.94 -4.65
C ILE A 131 8.83 3.67 -3.42
N ASP A 132 8.69 2.95 -2.31
CA ASP A 132 8.34 3.55 -1.02
C ASP A 132 9.41 4.55 -0.57
N ILE A 133 9.02 5.68 0.03
CA ILE A 133 9.98 6.70 0.49
C ILE A 133 10.92 6.17 1.59
N HIS A 134 10.53 5.08 2.26
CA HIS A 134 11.33 4.38 3.26
C HIS A 134 12.07 3.15 2.71
N ALA A 135 11.99 2.89 1.41
CA ALA A 135 12.65 1.74 0.79
C ALA A 135 14.17 1.75 0.97
N ASP A 136 14.74 0.59 1.28
CA ASP A 136 16.19 0.39 1.34
C ASP A 136 16.82 0.24 -0.06
N GLU A 137 18.15 0.13 -0.12
CA GLU A 137 18.87 -0.04 -1.38
C GLU A 137 18.45 -1.31 -2.15
N THR A 138 18.14 -2.40 -1.45
CA THR A 138 17.74 -3.67 -2.06
C THR A 138 16.35 -3.57 -2.68
N GLU A 139 15.42 -2.90 -2.00
CA GLU A 139 14.08 -2.59 -2.48
C GLU A 139 14.11 -1.65 -3.69
N ILE A 140 14.88 -0.57 -3.62
CA ILE A 140 15.09 0.37 -4.73
C ILE A 140 15.62 -0.38 -5.96
N LEU A 141 16.64 -1.23 -5.78
CA LEU A 141 17.23 -2.00 -6.87
C LEU A 141 16.24 -3.00 -7.47
N ARG A 142 15.46 -3.70 -6.64
CA ARG A 142 14.38 -4.60 -7.12
C ARG A 142 13.35 -3.84 -7.93
N ALA A 143 12.88 -2.71 -7.43
CA ALA A 143 11.91 -1.87 -8.14
C ALA A 143 12.45 -1.37 -9.49
N ILE A 144 13.67 -0.81 -9.54
CA ILE A 144 14.27 -0.33 -10.80
C ILE A 144 14.36 -1.45 -11.84
N ARG A 145 14.77 -2.66 -11.45
CA ARG A 145 14.92 -3.82 -12.35
C ARG A 145 13.62 -4.30 -12.99
N THR A 146 12.46 -3.91 -12.45
CA THR A 146 11.16 -4.17 -13.10
C THR A 146 10.96 -3.37 -14.39
N THR A 147 11.70 -2.26 -14.56
CA THR A 147 11.60 -1.40 -15.74
C THR A 147 12.47 -1.94 -16.88
N LYS A 148 12.07 -1.68 -18.13
CA LYS A 148 12.84 -2.03 -19.33
C LYS A 148 14.06 -1.14 -19.48
N ILE A 149 13.96 0.14 -19.10
CA ILE A 149 15.07 1.10 -19.12
C ILE A 149 16.23 0.69 -18.21
N SER A 150 15.98 -0.12 -17.18
CA SER A 150 17.01 -0.64 -16.28
C SER A 150 18.17 -1.35 -16.99
N LYS A 151 17.90 -2.01 -18.12
CA LYS A 151 18.92 -2.67 -18.95
C LYS A 151 20.00 -1.71 -19.45
N LEU A 152 19.66 -0.42 -19.62
CA LEU A 152 20.63 0.60 -19.99
C LEU A 152 21.60 0.89 -18.83
N PHE A 153 21.10 0.84 -17.59
CA PHE A 153 21.88 1.13 -16.38
C PHE A 153 22.86 0.01 -16.03
N GLU A 154 22.63 -1.20 -16.52
CA GLU A 154 23.55 -2.34 -16.41
C GLU A 154 24.74 -2.26 -17.38
N GLY A 155 24.71 -1.33 -18.33
CA GLY A 155 25.70 -1.18 -19.39
C GLY A 155 25.25 -1.87 -20.68
N PHE A 156 25.31 -1.13 -21.79
CA PHE A 156 24.90 -1.59 -23.12
C PHE A 156 25.92 -1.15 -24.17
N ARG A 157 26.36 -2.07 -25.04
CA ARG A 157 27.29 -1.81 -26.15
C ARG A 157 28.54 -1.00 -25.76
N GLY A 158 29.18 -1.36 -24.65
CA GLY A 158 30.42 -0.72 -24.18
C GLY A 158 30.23 0.49 -23.26
N SER A 159 28.99 0.89 -22.95
CA SER A 159 28.74 1.85 -21.87
C SER A 159 29.04 1.23 -20.50
N LYS A 160 29.50 2.05 -19.55
CA LYS A 160 29.76 1.61 -18.17
C LYS A 160 28.43 1.36 -17.43
N PRO A 161 28.36 0.37 -16.54
CA PRO A 161 27.21 0.21 -15.66
C PRO A 161 27.10 1.44 -14.74
N MET A 162 25.90 1.99 -14.63
CA MET A 162 25.58 3.18 -13.82
C MET A 162 24.42 2.93 -12.84
N MET A 163 24.04 1.67 -12.61
CA MET A 163 22.97 1.31 -11.67
C MET A 163 23.14 1.97 -10.29
N ARG A 164 24.38 1.99 -9.77
CA ARG A 164 24.69 2.67 -8.51
C ARG A 164 24.34 4.16 -8.54
N THR A 165 24.63 4.86 -9.63
CA THR A 165 24.29 6.28 -9.80
C THR A 165 22.77 6.49 -9.82
N ILE A 166 22.00 5.53 -10.36
CA ILE A 166 20.54 5.58 -10.32
C ILE A 166 20.03 5.43 -8.89
N VAL A 167 20.55 4.45 -8.15
CA VAL A 167 20.20 4.23 -6.74
C VAL A 167 20.53 5.45 -5.88
N GLU A 168 21.73 6.02 -6.04
CA GLU A 168 22.17 7.24 -5.35
C GLU A 168 21.24 8.42 -5.65
N PHE A 169 20.77 8.56 -6.89
CA PHE A 169 19.78 9.58 -7.26
C PHE A 169 18.44 9.40 -6.54
N ILE A 170 17.92 8.17 -6.45
CA ILE A 170 16.69 7.86 -5.70
C ILE A 170 16.88 8.13 -4.21
N GLN A 171 18.02 7.76 -3.63
CA GLN A 171 18.34 8.05 -2.23
C GLN A 171 18.48 9.56 -1.96
N ASN A 172 19.01 10.34 -2.91
CA ASN A 172 19.01 11.80 -2.83
C ASN A 172 17.58 12.35 -2.82
N LEU A 173 16.69 11.80 -3.65
CA LEU A 173 15.27 12.16 -3.65
C LEU A 173 14.58 11.79 -2.33
N GLN A 174 14.83 10.59 -1.78
CA GLN A 174 14.34 10.22 -0.45
C GLN A 174 14.79 11.22 0.62
N ARG A 175 16.08 11.58 0.64
CA ARG A 175 16.63 12.56 1.59
C ARG A 175 16.04 13.96 1.40
N PHE A 176 15.89 14.38 0.14
CA PHE A 176 15.31 15.68 -0.19
C PHE A 176 13.89 15.81 0.36
N ILE A 177 13.03 14.82 0.13
CA ILE A 177 11.65 14.84 0.62
C ILE A 177 11.60 14.74 2.16
N LYS A 178 12.38 13.83 2.77
CA LYS A 178 12.41 13.68 4.24
C LYS A 178 12.88 14.95 4.97
N ASN A 179 13.80 15.71 4.38
CA ASN A 179 14.29 16.97 4.93
C ASN A 179 13.34 18.15 4.68
N ASN A 180 12.33 17.99 3.82
CA ASN A 180 11.37 19.02 3.45
C ASN A 180 9.93 18.48 3.59
N PRO A 181 9.46 18.21 4.82
CA PRO A 181 8.17 17.55 5.07
C PRO A 181 6.95 18.36 4.62
N THR A 182 7.12 19.64 4.28
CA THR A 182 6.05 20.46 3.69
C THR A 182 5.82 20.15 2.22
N ILE A 183 6.74 19.45 1.53
CA ILE A 183 6.58 19.02 0.15
C ILE A 183 5.59 17.87 0.09
N ARG A 184 4.49 18.09 -0.63
CA ARG A 184 3.47 17.09 -0.92
C ARG A 184 3.81 16.28 -2.17
N GLU A 185 4.15 16.98 -3.25
CA GLU A 185 4.48 16.38 -4.54
C GLU A 185 5.73 17.04 -5.11
N CYS A 186 6.54 16.24 -5.78
CA CYS A 186 7.73 16.70 -6.49
C CYS A 186 7.78 16.01 -7.85
N ASP A 187 7.90 16.78 -8.92
CA ASP A 187 8.03 16.28 -10.29
C ASP A 187 9.38 16.73 -10.83
N LEU A 188 10.27 15.80 -11.14
CA LEU A 188 11.55 16.03 -11.80
C LEU A 188 11.42 15.49 -13.22
N ASN A 189 11.10 16.38 -14.17
CA ASN A 189 10.77 15.98 -15.52
C ASN A 189 11.09 17.07 -16.55
N PRO A 190 12.08 16.86 -17.45
CA PRO A 190 12.84 15.62 -17.62
C PRO A 190 14.06 15.54 -16.69
N VAL A 191 14.46 14.30 -16.37
CA VAL A 191 15.79 13.98 -15.84
C VAL A 191 16.63 13.37 -16.96
N ILE A 192 17.73 14.02 -17.35
CA ILE A 192 18.59 13.55 -18.45
C ILE A 192 19.68 12.63 -17.90
N PHE A 193 19.71 11.40 -18.38
CA PHE A 193 20.72 10.40 -18.07
C PHE A 193 21.77 10.30 -19.19
N ASN A 194 23.05 10.45 -18.82
CA ASN A 194 24.18 10.31 -19.73
C ASN A 194 25.43 9.80 -18.96
N PRO A 195 26.60 9.59 -19.61
CA PRO A 195 27.81 9.10 -18.94
C PRO A 195 28.35 9.99 -17.79
N LYS A 196 27.89 11.23 -17.66
CA LYS A 196 28.24 12.16 -16.56
C LYS A 196 27.28 12.05 -15.37
N GLY A 197 26.17 11.33 -15.50
CA GLY A 197 25.19 11.10 -14.43
C GLY A 197 23.77 11.50 -14.84
N LEU A 198 22.94 11.78 -13.83
CA LEU A 198 21.58 12.30 -14.00
C LEU A 198 21.55 13.81 -13.78
N HIS A 199 20.88 14.53 -14.67
CA HIS A 199 20.69 15.97 -14.62
C HIS A 199 19.20 16.31 -14.60
N VAL A 200 18.73 16.99 -13.56
CA VAL A 200 17.35 17.48 -13.47
C VAL A 200 17.23 18.74 -14.30
N VAL A 201 16.56 18.67 -15.45
CA VAL A 201 16.44 19.79 -16.39
C VAL A 201 15.22 20.65 -16.10
N ASP A 202 14.16 20.09 -15.55
CA ASP A 202 13.03 20.86 -15.08
C ASP A 202 12.42 20.17 -13.87
N ALA A 203 11.81 20.96 -13.00
CA ALA A 203 11.22 20.47 -11.78
C ALA A 203 10.06 21.33 -11.30
N ARG A 204 9.09 20.68 -10.66
CA ARG A 204 7.93 21.31 -10.03
C ARG A 204 7.76 20.73 -8.63
N ILE A 205 7.43 21.60 -7.68
CA ILE A 205 7.14 21.20 -6.29
C ILE A 205 5.79 21.77 -5.89
N ALA A 206 4.96 20.93 -5.28
CA ALA A 206 3.74 21.35 -4.60
C ALA A 206 3.84 21.06 -3.10
N TYR A 207 3.31 21.98 -2.29
CA TYR A 207 3.38 21.92 -0.84
C TYR A 207 2.04 21.54 -0.23
N HIS A 208 2.06 20.98 0.97
CA HIS A 208 0.85 20.80 1.78
C HIS A 208 0.24 22.16 2.13
N THR A 209 -1.09 22.24 2.06
CA THR A 209 -1.85 23.42 2.52
C THR A 209 -2.16 23.39 4.01
N GLU A 210 -2.03 22.22 4.67
CA GLU A 210 -2.28 22.02 6.11
C GLU A 210 -1.29 21.01 6.72
N ASN A 211 -1.06 21.10 8.04
CA ASN A 211 -0.23 20.16 8.78
C ASN A 211 -0.84 18.75 8.73
N GLN A 212 -0.05 17.76 8.31
CA GLN A 212 -0.45 16.37 8.40
C GLN A 212 -0.62 15.95 9.87
N ASN A 213 -1.67 15.18 10.16
CA ASN A 213 -1.80 14.49 11.44
C ASN A 213 -0.63 13.52 11.61
N PRO A 214 -0.05 13.42 12.82
CA PRO A 214 1.02 12.46 13.09
C PRO A 214 0.57 11.03 12.77
N VAL A 215 1.50 10.24 12.26
CA VAL A 215 1.34 8.78 12.14
C VAL A 215 1.01 8.25 13.54
N SER A 216 -0.08 7.50 13.69
CA SER A 216 -0.43 6.91 14.97
C SER A 216 0.65 5.93 15.41
N ASP A 217 1.00 5.97 16.70
CA ASP A 217 1.94 5.02 17.28
C ASP A 217 1.45 3.58 17.09
N ILE A 218 2.39 2.66 16.83
CA ILE A 218 2.10 1.23 16.72
C ILE A 218 1.62 0.74 18.10
N ARG A 219 0.33 0.42 18.20
CA ARG A 219 -0.27 -0.12 19.42
C ARG A 219 0.31 -1.50 19.73
N VAL A 220 0.80 -1.69 20.96
CA VAL A 220 1.25 -3.01 21.44
C VAL A 220 0.02 -3.88 21.74
N ARG A 221 -0.24 -4.84 20.85
CA ARG A 221 -1.41 -5.73 20.92
C ARG A 221 -1.14 -7.00 21.75
N PRO A 222 -2.16 -7.57 22.41
CA PRO A 222 -2.07 -8.92 22.95
C PRO A 222 -1.90 -9.94 21.80
N ASN A 223 -1.36 -11.13 22.10
CA ASN A 223 -1.17 -12.17 21.09
C ASN A 223 -2.51 -12.82 20.72
N PHE A 224 -2.96 -12.65 19.48
CA PHE A 224 -4.21 -13.23 18.98
C PHE A 224 -4.18 -14.76 18.87
N PHE A 225 -3.01 -15.39 18.73
CA PHE A 225 -2.89 -16.83 18.51
C PHE A 225 -2.85 -17.68 19.80
N ASP A 226 -2.74 -17.07 20.99
CA ASP A 226 -2.80 -17.79 22.26
C ASP A 226 -4.24 -17.96 22.76
N ASN A 227 -5.00 -18.81 22.07
CA ASN A 227 -6.39 -19.12 22.38
C ASN A 227 -6.46 -20.37 23.28
N ARG A 228 -6.92 -20.23 24.53
CA ARG A 228 -7.00 -21.34 25.51
C ARG A 228 -8.43 -21.55 26.02
N THR A 229 -9.19 -20.48 26.18
CA THR A 229 -10.57 -20.49 26.69
C THR A 229 -11.48 -19.69 25.77
N VAL A 230 -12.19 -20.42 24.92
CA VAL A 230 -12.97 -19.86 23.80
C VAL A 230 -14.46 -19.89 24.12
N ALA A 231 -15.16 -18.80 23.81
CA ALA A 231 -16.62 -18.73 23.85
C ALA A 231 -17.22 -18.53 22.45
N VAL A 232 -18.24 -19.33 22.11
CA VAL A 232 -19.04 -19.17 20.88
C VAL A 232 -20.37 -18.51 21.25
N ILE A 233 -20.51 -17.23 20.93
CA ILE A 233 -21.70 -16.43 21.24
C ILE A 233 -22.67 -16.48 20.07
N GLY A 234 -23.88 -16.97 20.34
CA GLY A 234 -24.85 -17.28 19.29
C GLY A 234 -24.77 -18.72 18.80
N ALA A 235 -24.11 -19.62 19.56
CA ALA A 235 -24.11 -21.06 19.32
C ALA A 235 -25.55 -21.57 19.16
N SER A 236 -25.79 -22.54 18.28
CA SER A 236 -27.13 -23.05 18.04
C SER A 236 -27.14 -24.57 17.87
N ASN A 237 -28.27 -25.19 18.16
CA ASN A 237 -28.57 -26.59 17.83
C ASN A 237 -29.37 -26.74 16.52
N ASP A 238 -29.62 -25.64 15.79
CA ASP A 238 -30.26 -25.64 14.48
C ASP A 238 -29.18 -25.72 13.38
N PRO A 239 -29.10 -26.85 12.64
CA PRO A 239 -28.05 -27.06 11.64
C PRO A 239 -28.00 -26.03 10.51
N ASN A 240 -29.07 -25.25 10.31
CA ASN A 240 -29.13 -24.24 9.25
C ASN A 240 -28.51 -22.89 9.65
N LYS A 241 -28.09 -22.73 10.91
CA LYS A 241 -27.54 -21.47 11.41
C LYS A 241 -26.02 -21.47 11.41
N VAL A 242 -25.44 -20.31 11.07
CA VAL A 242 -24.00 -20.07 11.17
C VAL A 242 -23.46 -20.41 12.57
N GLY A 243 -24.20 -20.03 13.61
CA GLY A 243 -23.83 -20.36 14.99
C GLY A 243 -23.78 -21.85 15.31
N TYR A 244 -24.55 -22.70 14.61
CA TYR A 244 -24.39 -24.17 14.71
C TYR A 244 -23.09 -24.61 14.05
N ALA A 245 -22.84 -24.17 12.81
CA ALA A 245 -21.65 -24.57 12.06
C ALA A 245 -20.35 -24.23 12.82
N ILE A 246 -20.24 -23.02 13.37
CA ILE A 246 -19.08 -22.62 14.18
C ILE A 246 -18.99 -23.44 15.47
N ALA A 247 -20.10 -23.61 16.20
CA ALA A 247 -20.10 -24.37 17.45
C ALA A 247 -19.70 -25.84 17.23
N HIS A 248 -20.25 -26.48 16.19
CA HIS A 248 -19.92 -27.85 15.79
C HIS A 248 -18.44 -27.97 15.40
N ASN A 249 -17.94 -27.06 14.56
CA ASN A 249 -16.54 -27.03 14.13
C ASN A 249 -15.57 -26.85 15.31
N ALA A 250 -15.97 -26.08 16.33
CA ALA A 250 -15.18 -25.81 17.51
C ALA A 250 -15.07 -27.00 18.48
N LEU A 251 -15.93 -28.03 18.38
CA LEU A 251 -15.94 -29.16 19.32
C LEU A 251 -14.62 -29.97 19.32
N SER A 252 -13.84 -29.90 18.24
CA SER A 252 -12.51 -30.53 18.17
C SER A 252 -11.40 -29.74 18.88
N PHE A 253 -11.72 -28.57 19.42
CA PHE A 253 -10.76 -27.71 20.12
C PHE A 253 -10.21 -28.39 21.38
N LYS A 254 -8.89 -28.35 21.53
CA LYS A 254 -8.17 -28.97 22.65
C LYS A 254 -8.06 -28.07 23.89
N GLY A 255 -8.62 -26.85 23.84
CA GLY A 255 -8.74 -25.96 24.99
C GLY A 255 -10.12 -26.04 25.64
N LYS A 256 -10.47 -25.01 26.41
CA LYS A 256 -11.78 -24.90 27.06
C LYS A 256 -12.76 -24.21 26.12
N LEU A 257 -13.92 -24.83 25.89
CA LEU A 257 -14.94 -24.33 24.99
C LEU A 257 -16.25 -24.08 25.74
N TYR A 258 -16.76 -22.86 25.62
CA TYR A 258 -18.08 -22.46 26.12
C TYR A 258 -18.99 -22.09 24.97
N LEU A 259 -20.21 -22.60 24.98
CA LEU A 259 -21.22 -22.32 23.96
C LEU A 259 -22.33 -21.50 24.60
N VAL A 260 -22.66 -20.33 24.02
CA VAL A 260 -23.63 -19.40 24.62
C VAL A 260 -24.81 -19.20 23.67
N ASN A 261 -26.01 -19.42 24.19
CA ASN A 261 -27.27 -19.17 23.52
C ASN A 261 -28.30 -18.70 24.56
N ALA A 262 -28.91 -17.54 24.36
CA ALA A 262 -29.92 -16.99 25.29
C ALA A 262 -31.10 -17.94 25.59
N ARG A 263 -31.40 -18.91 24.71
CA ARG A 263 -32.45 -19.92 24.92
C ARG A 263 -31.98 -21.14 25.71
N GLY A 264 -30.69 -21.24 26.01
CA GLY A 264 -30.05 -22.42 26.58
C GLY A 264 -30.14 -23.65 25.67
N GLY A 265 -29.89 -24.82 26.26
CA GLY A 265 -30.02 -26.12 25.59
C GLY A 265 -28.73 -26.92 25.58
N THR A 266 -28.63 -27.86 24.63
CA THR A 266 -27.43 -28.69 24.44
C THR A 266 -27.10 -28.83 22.95
N LEU A 267 -25.81 -29.03 22.66
CA LEU A 267 -25.29 -29.36 21.33
C LEU A 267 -24.27 -30.49 21.50
N GLU A 268 -24.56 -31.67 20.93
CA GLU A 268 -23.62 -32.81 20.90
C GLU A 268 -23.01 -33.17 22.28
N GLY A 269 -23.82 -33.05 23.35
CA GLY A 269 -23.41 -33.33 24.73
C GLY A 269 -22.81 -32.14 25.49
N HIS A 270 -22.63 -30.98 24.83
CA HIS A 270 -22.18 -29.75 25.45
C HIS A 270 -23.34 -28.84 25.86
N THR A 271 -23.23 -28.20 27.01
CA THR A 271 -24.20 -27.22 27.51
C THR A 271 -24.15 -25.93 26.68
N LEU A 272 -25.31 -25.43 26.29
CA LEU A 272 -25.48 -24.06 25.81
C LEU A 272 -25.86 -23.18 27.01
N TYR A 273 -24.94 -22.35 27.48
CA TYR A 273 -25.16 -21.42 28.58
C TYR A 273 -26.10 -20.29 28.15
N SER A 274 -27.02 -19.90 29.02
CA SER A 274 -27.99 -18.82 28.77
C SER A 274 -27.36 -17.43 28.81
N SER A 275 -26.36 -17.25 29.66
CA SER A 275 -25.65 -16.00 29.85
C SER A 275 -24.14 -16.22 29.94
N LEU A 276 -23.37 -15.18 29.60
CA LEU A 276 -21.94 -15.11 29.92
C LEU A 276 -21.69 -15.14 31.44
N ASP A 277 -22.66 -14.67 32.23
CA ASP A 277 -22.57 -14.66 33.69
C ASP A 277 -22.54 -16.08 34.28
N ASP A 278 -23.11 -17.05 33.57
CA ASP A 278 -23.13 -18.47 33.97
C ASP A 278 -21.76 -19.15 33.80
N ILE A 279 -20.75 -18.42 33.30
CA ILE A 279 -19.38 -18.91 33.09
C ILE A 279 -18.45 -18.24 34.11
N ASP A 280 -17.99 -19.00 35.10
CA ASP A 280 -17.09 -18.50 36.16
C ASP A 280 -15.63 -18.34 35.71
N GLU A 281 -15.28 -18.83 34.52
CA GLU A 281 -13.92 -18.78 33.98
C GLU A 281 -13.63 -17.53 33.15
N THR A 282 -12.35 -17.16 33.08
CA THR A 282 -11.88 -16.11 32.17
C THR A 282 -11.90 -16.59 30.73
N ILE A 283 -12.54 -15.82 29.85
CA ILE A 283 -12.58 -16.07 28.40
C ILE A 283 -11.46 -15.27 27.76
N ASP A 284 -10.58 -15.88 26.97
CA ASP A 284 -9.55 -15.15 26.22
C ASP A 284 -10.05 -14.73 24.83
N THR A 285 -10.82 -15.60 24.18
CA THR A 285 -11.29 -15.42 22.82
C THR A 285 -12.80 -15.66 22.71
N ALA A 286 -13.50 -14.77 22.01
CA ALA A 286 -14.92 -14.94 21.71
C ALA A 286 -15.19 -14.82 20.21
N VAL A 287 -16.02 -15.71 19.67
CA VAL A 287 -16.59 -15.58 18.32
C VAL A 287 -18.07 -15.24 18.44
N ILE A 288 -18.52 -14.22 17.69
CA ILE A 288 -19.86 -13.64 17.79
C ILE A 288 -20.62 -13.83 16.48
N THR A 289 -21.76 -14.52 16.55
CA THR A 289 -22.65 -14.82 15.40
C THR A 289 -24.08 -14.31 15.59
N ILE A 290 -24.31 -13.36 16.50
CA ILE A 290 -25.63 -12.77 16.81
C ILE A 290 -25.91 -11.53 15.95
N PRO A 291 -27.15 -11.04 15.81
CA PRO A 291 -27.46 -9.85 15.01
C PRO A 291 -26.60 -8.64 15.40
N SER A 292 -26.18 -7.82 14.41
CA SER A 292 -25.25 -6.69 14.60
C SER A 292 -25.66 -5.73 15.72
N SER A 293 -26.96 -5.51 15.90
CA SER A 293 -27.52 -4.64 16.95
C SER A 293 -27.15 -5.03 18.38
N HIS A 294 -26.72 -6.28 18.64
CA HIS A 294 -26.35 -6.77 19.96
C HIS A 294 -24.84 -6.99 20.12
N VAL A 295 -24.05 -6.78 19.06
CA VAL A 295 -22.62 -7.12 19.05
C VAL A 295 -21.83 -6.23 20.02
N ILE A 296 -22.07 -4.91 20.00
CA ILE A 296 -21.35 -3.95 20.86
C ILE A 296 -21.60 -4.26 22.35
N GLU A 297 -22.87 -4.42 22.74
CA GLU A 297 -23.26 -4.79 24.12
C GLU A 297 -22.61 -6.12 24.55
N THR A 298 -22.54 -7.10 23.64
CA THR A 298 -21.89 -8.39 23.92
C THR A 298 -20.40 -8.24 24.14
N ILE A 299 -19.71 -7.39 23.36
CA ILE A 299 -18.29 -7.10 23.57
C ILE A 299 -18.08 -6.44 24.94
N GLU A 300 -18.93 -5.48 25.30
CA GLU A 300 -18.89 -4.82 26.61
C GLU A 300 -19.06 -5.81 27.77
N ALA A 301 -19.91 -6.84 27.61
CA ALA A 301 -20.06 -7.94 28.57
C ALA A 301 -18.87 -8.93 28.61
N LEU A 302 -18.13 -9.07 27.50
CA LEU A 302 -16.95 -9.94 27.40
C LEU A 302 -15.68 -9.31 28.00
N ILE A 303 -15.57 -7.98 27.99
CA ILE A 303 -14.45 -7.24 28.58
C ILE A 303 -14.19 -7.63 30.05
N PRO A 304 -15.17 -7.60 30.97
CA PRO A 304 -14.96 -8.01 32.36
C PRO A 304 -14.71 -9.51 32.52
N LYS A 305 -15.06 -10.34 31.53
CA LYS A 305 -14.71 -11.78 31.49
C LYS A 305 -13.26 -12.02 31.03
N GLY A 306 -12.51 -10.98 30.70
CA GLY A 306 -11.09 -11.04 30.35
C GLY A 306 -10.80 -11.20 28.85
N ALA A 307 -11.82 -11.12 27.99
CA ALA A 307 -11.65 -11.34 26.56
C ALA A 307 -10.70 -10.31 25.97
N LYS A 308 -9.71 -10.79 25.21
CA LYS A 308 -8.76 -9.96 24.47
C LYS A 308 -8.87 -10.14 22.96
N ASN A 309 -9.43 -11.26 22.51
CA ASN A 309 -9.61 -11.55 21.09
C ASN A 309 -11.10 -11.70 20.78
N ILE A 310 -11.61 -10.88 19.86
CA ILE A 310 -13.01 -10.88 19.44
C ILE A 310 -13.04 -11.16 17.93
N ILE A 311 -13.83 -12.14 17.52
CA ILE A 311 -14.06 -12.49 16.11
C ILE A 311 -15.53 -12.22 15.82
N ILE A 312 -15.82 -11.24 14.98
CA ILE A 312 -17.19 -10.84 14.66
C ILE A 312 -17.54 -11.38 13.28
N VAL A 313 -18.34 -12.45 13.26
CA VAL A 313 -18.81 -13.08 12.02
C VAL A 313 -19.99 -12.32 11.43
N SER A 314 -20.80 -11.70 12.29
CA SER A 314 -22.00 -10.99 11.91
C SER A 314 -21.74 -9.85 10.91
N ALA A 315 -22.59 -9.79 9.89
CA ALA A 315 -22.73 -8.66 8.98
C ALA A 315 -23.72 -7.62 9.53
N GLY A 316 -23.88 -6.50 8.83
CA GLY A 316 -24.77 -5.40 9.17
C GLY A 316 -24.04 -4.13 9.64
N PHE A 317 -22.80 -3.89 9.19
CA PHE A 317 -21.97 -2.73 9.58
C PHE A 317 -21.74 -1.80 8.38
N LYS A 318 -20.49 -1.33 8.13
CA LYS A 318 -20.22 -0.33 7.08
C LYS A 318 -20.66 -0.76 5.68
N GLU A 319 -20.66 -2.06 5.40
CA GLU A 319 -21.03 -2.64 4.10
C GLU A 319 -22.52 -2.45 3.76
N VAL A 320 -23.36 -2.18 4.77
CA VAL A 320 -24.76 -1.76 4.60
C VAL A 320 -24.99 -0.28 4.95
N GLY A 321 -23.91 0.47 5.23
CA GLY A 321 -23.94 1.91 5.51
C GLY A 321 -23.90 2.29 7.00
N ASP A 322 -23.81 1.34 7.93
CA ASP A 322 -23.66 1.65 9.37
C ASP A 322 -22.18 1.82 9.75
N THR A 323 -21.62 2.99 9.43
CA THR A 323 -20.23 3.33 9.78
C THR A 323 -20.06 3.58 11.27
N ARG A 324 -21.09 4.08 11.96
CA ARG A 324 -21.02 4.46 13.38
C ARG A 324 -20.80 3.24 14.28
N SER A 325 -21.50 2.14 14.01
CA SER A 325 -21.28 0.91 14.80
C SER A 325 -19.88 0.35 14.58
N GLU A 326 -19.33 0.44 13.37
CA GLU A 326 -17.96 -0.01 13.09
C GLU A 326 -16.90 0.90 13.74
N GLU A 327 -17.11 2.22 13.72
CA GLU A 327 -16.27 3.19 14.47
C GLU A 327 -16.27 2.87 15.97
N ARG A 328 -17.43 2.53 16.54
CA ARG A 328 -17.52 2.12 17.95
C ARG A 328 -16.76 0.82 18.25
N LEU A 329 -16.69 -0.13 17.31
CA LEU A 329 -15.85 -1.32 17.47
C LEU A 329 -14.38 -0.95 17.56
N LYS A 330 -13.92 -0.01 16.71
CA LYS A 330 -12.55 0.50 16.74
C LYS A 330 -12.23 1.20 18.06
N GLU A 331 -13.11 2.08 18.53
CA GLU A 331 -12.97 2.75 19.84
C GLU A 331 -12.82 1.74 20.98
N LEU A 332 -13.67 0.71 21.02
CA LEU A 332 -13.59 -0.35 22.04
C LEU A 332 -12.27 -1.12 21.96
N ALA A 333 -11.79 -1.40 20.74
CA ALA A 333 -10.51 -2.06 20.55
C ALA A 333 -9.37 -1.22 21.15
N GLU A 334 -9.33 0.08 20.86
CA GLU A 334 -8.33 1.01 21.37
C GLU A 334 -8.43 1.19 22.90
N GLU A 335 -9.62 1.46 23.43
CA GLU A 335 -9.88 1.74 24.85
C GLU A 335 -9.50 0.56 25.76
N TYR A 336 -9.84 -0.67 25.35
CA TYR A 336 -9.67 -1.88 26.19
C TYR A 336 -8.51 -2.78 25.77
N ASN A 337 -7.72 -2.32 24.79
CA ASN A 337 -6.66 -3.06 24.14
C ASN A 337 -7.13 -4.45 23.63
N LEU A 338 -8.25 -4.49 22.89
CA LEU A 338 -8.79 -5.70 22.26
C LEU A 338 -8.23 -5.91 20.85
N ASN A 339 -8.13 -7.16 20.43
CA ASN A 339 -7.95 -7.55 19.04
C ASN A 339 -9.33 -7.87 18.46
N ILE A 340 -9.77 -7.13 17.45
CA ILE A 340 -11.04 -7.41 16.76
C ILE A 340 -10.78 -7.82 15.30
N ILE A 341 -11.16 -9.05 14.96
CA ILE A 341 -11.25 -9.54 13.58
C ILE A 341 -12.69 -9.42 13.08
N GLY A 342 -12.84 -8.91 11.86
CA GLY A 342 -14.15 -8.59 11.26
C GLY A 342 -14.50 -7.10 11.42
N PRO A 343 -15.80 -6.74 11.47
CA PRO A 343 -16.97 -7.62 11.36
C PRO A 343 -17.10 -8.26 9.98
N ASN A 344 -18.18 -9.02 9.76
CA ASN A 344 -18.52 -9.64 8.48
C ASN A 344 -17.38 -10.53 7.94
N CYS A 345 -16.91 -11.46 8.77
CA CYS A 345 -15.85 -12.41 8.41
C CYS A 345 -16.35 -13.86 8.39
N LEU A 346 -15.59 -14.75 7.74
CA LEU A 346 -15.82 -16.20 7.81
C LEU A 346 -15.48 -16.79 9.19
N GLY A 347 -14.53 -16.18 9.89
CA GLY A 347 -13.98 -16.64 11.15
C GLY A 347 -12.48 -16.94 11.10
N TYR A 348 -12.05 -17.83 11.99
CA TYR A 348 -10.64 -18.14 12.27
C TYR A 348 -10.40 -19.64 12.46
N TYR A 349 -9.26 -20.14 11.98
CA TYR A 349 -8.77 -21.48 12.28
C TYR A 349 -7.29 -21.46 12.65
N GLU A 350 -6.91 -22.29 13.60
CA GLU A 350 -5.53 -22.69 13.85
C GLU A 350 -5.36 -24.19 14.11
N SER A 351 -4.24 -24.73 13.66
CA SER A 351 -3.98 -26.17 13.64
C SER A 351 -3.35 -26.76 14.90
N THR A 352 -2.78 -25.94 15.79
CA THR A 352 -2.09 -26.35 17.02
C THR A 352 -3.04 -26.98 18.02
N ARG A 353 -4.17 -26.31 18.32
CA ARG A 353 -5.21 -26.82 19.23
C ARG A 353 -6.45 -27.30 18.49
N SER A 354 -6.39 -27.39 17.16
CA SER A 354 -7.53 -27.80 16.33
C SER A 354 -8.74 -26.88 16.53
N LEU A 355 -8.48 -25.58 16.70
CA LEU A 355 -9.52 -24.58 16.90
C LEU A 355 -10.06 -24.15 15.53
N ASN A 356 -11.30 -24.55 15.21
CA ASN A 356 -12.00 -24.13 14.00
C ASN A 356 -13.22 -23.28 14.38
N LEU A 357 -13.05 -21.95 14.34
CA LEU A 357 -14.10 -20.95 14.56
C LEU A 357 -14.62 -20.38 13.24
N THR A 358 -14.60 -21.19 12.17
CA THR A 358 -15.19 -20.83 10.87
C THR A 358 -16.52 -21.56 10.68
N PHE A 359 -17.37 -21.03 9.81
CA PHE A 359 -18.55 -21.76 9.31
C PHE A 359 -18.31 -22.42 7.95
N GLY A 360 -17.04 -22.63 7.58
CA GLY A 360 -16.63 -23.38 6.40
C GLY A 360 -16.52 -24.89 6.67
N SER A 361 -15.65 -25.56 5.92
CA SER A 361 -15.46 -27.01 6.03
C SER A 361 -15.07 -27.43 7.47
N PRO A 362 -15.72 -28.46 8.05
CA PRO A 362 -15.52 -28.84 9.46
C PRO A 362 -14.15 -29.47 9.71
N THR A 363 -13.63 -30.20 8.73
CA THR A 363 -12.34 -30.88 8.81
C THR A 363 -11.33 -30.15 7.95
N ILE A 364 -10.29 -29.60 8.59
CA ILE A 364 -9.19 -28.91 7.92
C ILE A 364 -7.92 -29.71 8.16
N LYS A 365 -7.24 -30.09 7.07
CA LYS A 365 -5.94 -30.76 7.16
C LYS A 365 -4.91 -29.81 7.78
N LYS A 366 -4.13 -30.28 8.75
CA LYS A 366 -2.99 -29.51 9.28
C LYS A 366 -1.89 -29.40 8.22
N GLY A 367 -1.31 -28.22 8.07
CA GLY A 367 -0.18 -27.96 7.19
C GLY A 367 0.55 -26.66 7.57
N PRO A 368 1.54 -26.21 6.77
CA PRO A 368 2.36 -25.06 7.11
C PRO A 368 1.80 -23.71 6.61
N LEU A 369 0.86 -23.73 5.65
CA LEU A 369 0.35 -22.55 4.96
C LEU A 369 -0.62 -21.74 5.83
N ALA A 370 -0.39 -20.44 6.00
CA ALA A 370 -1.41 -19.51 6.49
C ALA A 370 -2.15 -18.91 5.31
N LEU A 371 -3.49 -18.98 5.31
CA LEU A 371 -4.34 -18.39 4.28
C LEU A 371 -5.19 -17.25 4.86
N ILE A 372 -5.01 -16.05 4.33
CA ILE A 372 -5.69 -14.84 4.78
C ILE A 372 -6.54 -14.31 3.63
N ALA A 373 -7.80 -13.94 3.90
CA ALA A 373 -8.64 -13.28 2.91
C ALA A 373 -9.59 -12.25 3.55
N GLN A 374 -9.84 -11.15 2.86
CA GLN A 374 -10.93 -10.24 3.22
C GLN A 374 -12.30 -10.89 3.01
N SER A 375 -12.54 -11.47 1.82
CA SER A 375 -13.81 -12.10 1.49
C SER A 375 -13.96 -13.49 2.09
N GLY A 376 -14.99 -13.68 2.91
CA GLY A 376 -15.32 -14.99 3.47
C GLY A 376 -15.76 -16.01 2.41
N ALA A 377 -16.43 -15.58 1.34
CA ALA A 377 -16.86 -16.46 0.26
C ALA A 377 -15.67 -17.01 -0.55
N VAL A 378 -14.70 -16.15 -0.86
CA VAL A 378 -13.45 -16.58 -1.51
C VAL A 378 -12.69 -17.55 -0.62
N LEU A 379 -12.60 -17.25 0.68
CA LEU A 379 -11.92 -18.11 1.63
C LEU A 379 -12.58 -19.49 1.75
N SER A 380 -13.91 -19.53 1.86
CA SER A 380 -14.68 -20.80 1.89
C SER A 380 -14.45 -21.62 0.62
N SER A 381 -14.47 -20.98 -0.56
CA SER A 381 -14.20 -21.68 -1.82
C SER A 381 -12.79 -22.28 -1.88
N LEU A 382 -11.79 -21.54 -1.37
CA LEU A 382 -10.41 -22.04 -1.29
C LEU A 382 -10.26 -23.16 -0.25
N MET A 383 -11.02 -23.13 0.85
CA MET A 383 -11.06 -24.22 1.83
C MET A 383 -11.62 -25.50 1.24
N ASP A 384 -12.73 -25.42 0.50
CA ASP A 384 -13.34 -26.58 -0.16
C ASP A 384 -12.38 -27.18 -1.19
N LYS A 385 -11.70 -26.32 -1.97
CA LYS A 385 -10.72 -26.78 -2.96
C LYS A 385 -9.49 -27.39 -2.28
N ALA A 386 -8.96 -26.77 -1.24
CA ALA A 386 -7.83 -27.31 -0.48
C ALA A 386 -8.15 -28.68 0.14
N THR A 387 -9.38 -28.90 0.59
CA THR A 387 -9.85 -30.19 1.10
C THR A 387 -9.80 -31.27 0.02
N GLN A 388 -10.28 -30.97 -1.20
CA GLN A 388 -10.24 -31.89 -2.33
C GLN A 388 -8.80 -32.25 -2.74
N GLU A 389 -7.89 -31.28 -2.68
CA GLU A 389 -6.50 -31.44 -3.10
C GLU A 389 -5.56 -31.89 -1.96
N GLY A 390 -6.09 -32.10 -0.75
CA GLY A 390 -5.31 -32.50 0.41
C GLY A 390 -4.25 -31.46 0.84
N ILE A 391 -4.53 -30.17 0.64
CA ILE A 391 -3.69 -29.06 1.10
C ILE A 391 -4.08 -28.71 2.54
N GLY A 392 -3.08 -28.58 3.41
CA GLY A 392 -3.29 -28.28 4.83
C GLY A 392 -2.85 -26.87 5.20
N PHE A 393 -3.42 -26.36 6.29
CA PHE A 393 -3.17 -25.00 6.77
C PHE A 393 -2.62 -25.01 8.19
N SER A 394 -1.78 -24.02 8.49
CA SER A 394 -1.38 -23.69 9.86
C SER A 394 -2.46 -22.78 10.48
N HIS A 395 -2.91 -21.82 9.68
CA HIS A 395 -3.91 -20.82 10.02
C HIS A 395 -4.82 -20.50 8.84
N ILE A 396 -6.08 -20.18 9.13
CA ILE A 396 -6.99 -19.55 8.18
C ILE A 396 -7.61 -18.34 8.86
N LEU A 397 -7.54 -17.17 8.23
CA LEU A 397 -8.07 -15.93 8.78
C LEU A 397 -8.93 -15.21 7.74
N SER A 398 -10.19 -14.96 8.08
CA SER A 398 -11.01 -14.01 7.35
C SER A 398 -10.96 -12.65 8.04
N ALA A 399 -10.42 -11.65 7.37
CA ALA A 399 -10.27 -10.31 7.94
C ALA A 399 -11.60 -9.53 7.97
N GLY A 400 -12.53 -9.89 7.07
CA GLY A 400 -13.80 -9.19 6.89
C GLY A 400 -13.60 -7.71 6.57
N ASN A 401 -14.36 -6.87 7.26
CA ASN A 401 -14.31 -5.42 7.11
C ASN A 401 -13.01 -4.78 7.62
N MET A 402 -12.28 -5.45 8.53
CA MET A 402 -11.10 -4.91 9.22
C MET A 402 -11.40 -3.62 10.01
N ALA A 403 -12.33 -3.69 10.96
CA ALA A 403 -12.64 -2.55 11.84
C ALA A 403 -11.47 -2.18 12.78
N ASP A 404 -10.66 -3.16 13.15
CA ASP A 404 -9.47 -2.99 13.99
C ASP A 404 -8.25 -3.72 13.40
N MET A 405 -8.23 -5.07 13.46
CA MET A 405 -7.09 -5.82 12.94
C MET A 405 -7.11 -5.85 11.41
N GLY A 406 -6.01 -5.38 10.82
CA GLY A 406 -5.76 -5.44 9.39
C GLY A 406 -4.74 -6.51 9.01
N PHE A 407 -4.38 -6.54 7.73
CA PHE A 407 -3.33 -7.45 7.25
C PHE A 407 -1.98 -7.23 7.92
N ALA A 408 -1.64 -5.98 8.26
CA ALA A 408 -0.36 -5.66 8.91
C ALA A 408 -0.21 -6.38 10.25
N ASP A 409 -1.25 -6.35 11.09
CA ASP A 409 -1.25 -7.02 12.39
C ASP A 409 -1.16 -8.53 12.23
N ILE A 410 -1.98 -9.09 11.32
CA ILE A 410 -2.03 -10.54 11.06
C ILE A 410 -0.68 -11.05 10.55
N ILE A 411 -0.06 -10.36 9.59
CA ILE A 411 1.24 -10.75 9.02
C ILE A 411 2.34 -10.67 10.07
N THR A 412 2.34 -9.63 10.90
CA THR A 412 3.32 -9.46 11.98
C THR A 412 3.25 -10.62 12.96
N MET A 413 2.04 -10.99 13.41
CA MET A 413 1.85 -12.13 14.32
C MET A 413 2.21 -13.46 13.62
N LEU A 414 1.81 -13.65 12.37
CA LEU A 414 2.13 -14.86 11.62
C LEU A 414 3.62 -15.00 11.38
N SER A 415 4.38 -13.92 11.15
CA SER A 415 5.82 -13.98 10.97
C SER A 415 6.53 -14.58 12.19
N ALA A 416 6.03 -14.31 13.40
CA ALA A 416 6.59 -14.84 14.64
C ALA A 416 6.15 -16.28 14.97
N ASP A 417 5.07 -16.78 14.35
CA ASP A 417 4.49 -18.08 14.72
C ASP A 417 5.24 -19.28 14.10
N PRO A 418 5.81 -20.21 14.87
CA PRO A 418 6.63 -21.29 14.32
C PRO A 418 5.86 -22.34 13.50
N GLN A 419 4.52 -22.39 13.56
CA GLN A 419 3.72 -23.33 12.75
C GLN A 419 3.44 -22.80 11.34
N CYS A 420 3.54 -21.48 11.13
CA CYS A 420 3.40 -20.89 9.82
C CYS A 420 4.75 -20.90 9.10
N GLU A 421 4.84 -21.49 7.90
CA GLU A 421 6.07 -21.41 7.08
C GLU A 421 5.90 -20.55 5.83
N ALA A 422 4.66 -20.29 5.40
CA ALA A 422 4.36 -19.34 4.33
C ALA A 422 2.99 -18.70 4.51
N ILE A 423 2.81 -17.53 3.90
CA ILE A 423 1.57 -16.75 3.97
C ILE A 423 1.03 -16.56 2.55
N SER A 424 -0.24 -16.88 2.34
CA SER A 424 -1.00 -16.56 1.14
C SER A 424 -2.11 -15.58 1.50
N LEU A 425 -2.19 -14.47 0.77
CA LEU A 425 -3.09 -13.38 1.05
C LEU A 425 -3.94 -13.04 -0.19
N TYR A 426 -5.26 -13.06 0.00
CA TYR A 426 -6.22 -12.49 -0.94
C TYR A 426 -6.66 -11.10 -0.44
N ALA A 427 -6.34 -10.07 -1.23
CA ALA A 427 -6.63 -8.68 -0.91
C ALA A 427 -7.57 -8.04 -1.95
N GLU A 428 -8.63 -7.39 -1.48
CA GLU A 428 -9.54 -6.59 -2.30
C GLU A 428 -9.23 -5.10 -2.20
N GLY A 429 -8.90 -4.62 -1.00
CA GLY A 429 -8.51 -3.24 -0.72
C GLY A 429 -7.61 -3.16 0.51
N ILE A 430 -6.81 -2.10 0.63
CA ILE A 430 -5.94 -1.85 1.79
C ILE A 430 -6.33 -0.50 2.38
N GLN A 431 -6.48 -0.44 3.70
CA GLN A 431 -6.69 0.82 4.42
C GLN A 431 -5.34 1.38 4.92
N GLU A 432 -4.61 0.59 5.70
CA GLU A 432 -3.35 0.98 6.35
C GLU A 432 -2.13 0.56 5.51
N GLY A 433 -1.92 1.20 4.35
CA GLY A 433 -0.88 0.80 3.38
C GLY A 433 0.55 0.88 3.91
N LYS A 434 0.87 1.92 4.69
CA LYS A 434 2.20 2.09 5.32
C LYS A 434 2.52 0.94 6.26
N ALA A 435 1.63 0.67 7.22
CA ALA A 435 1.79 -0.44 8.16
C ALA A 435 1.82 -1.80 7.42
N PHE A 436 1.02 -1.94 6.37
CA PHE A 436 1.02 -3.14 5.54
C PHE A 436 2.39 -3.36 4.87
N LEU A 437 2.97 -2.37 4.19
CA LEU A 437 4.31 -2.49 3.59
C LEU A 437 5.38 -2.81 4.63
N GLU A 438 5.34 -2.16 5.79
CA GLU A 438 6.30 -2.43 6.86
C GLU A 438 6.19 -3.86 7.41
N SER A 439 4.96 -4.37 7.57
CA SER A 439 4.75 -5.77 7.98
C SER A 439 5.27 -6.78 6.96
N LEU A 440 5.17 -6.46 5.66
CA LEU A 440 5.68 -7.30 4.59
C LEU A 440 7.21 -7.30 4.57
N ARG A 441 7.82 -6.11 4.72
CA ARG A 441 9.27 -5.91 4.79
C ARG A 441 9.91 -6.63 5.98
N SER A 442 9.25 -6.59 7.13
CA SER A 442 9.72 -7.23 8.36
C SER A 442 9.45 -8.74 8.41
N CYS A 443 8.62 -9.27 7.52
CA CYS A 443 8.26 -10.69 7.53
C CYS A 443 9.37 -11.56 6.95
N THR A 444 9.76 -12.60 7.68
CA THR A 444 10.82 -13.53 7.25
C THR A 444 10.30 -14.70 6.42
N LYS A 445 8.97 -14.79 6.24
CA LYS A 445 8.31 -15.91 5.56
C LYS A 445 7.97 -15.56 4.13
N PRO A 446 7.99 -16.53 3.19
CA PRO A 446 7.47 -16.30 1.85
C PRO A 446 6.02 -15.85 1.88
N ILE A 447 5.74 -14.70 1.26
CA ILE A 447 4.40 -14.13 1.13
C ILE A 447 3.97 -14.13 -0.33
N ARG A 448 2.74 -14.60 -0.59
CA ARG A 448 2.08 -14.53 -1.88
C ARG A 448 0.81 -13.71 -1.79
N VAL A 449 0.59 -12.83 -2.75
CA VAL A 449 -0.59 -11.94 -2.76
C VAL A 449 -1.32 -12.06 -4.08
N TYR A 450 -2.62 -12.34 -4.00
CA TYR A 450 -3.56 -12.09 -5.07
C TYR A 450 -4.32 -10.81 -4.76
N LYS A 451 -4.26 -9.85 -5.69
CA LYS A 451 -5.04 -8.61 -5.62
C LYS A 451 -6.26 -8.72 -6.52
N ALA A 452 -7.45 -8.67 -5.92
CA ALA A 452 -8.70 -8.51 -6.66
C ALA A 452 -8.88 -7.07 -7.14
N GLY A 453 -9.81 -6.83 -8.06
CA GLY A 453 -10.08 -5.48 -8.55
C GLY A 453 -8.91 -4.85 -9.33
N LYS A 454 -8.30 -5.59 -10.27
CA LYS A 454 -7.11 -5.10 -11.01
C LYS A 454 -7.41 -3.94 -11.98
N SER A 455 -8.67 -3.78 -12.42
CA SER A 455 -9.11 -2.72 -13.35
C SER A 455 -9.93 -1.64 -12.63
N PRO A 456 -10.04 -0.41 -13.15
CA PRO A 456 -10.87 0.64 -12.55
C PRO A 456 -12.33 0.21 -12.30
N GLN A 457 -12.93 -0.52 -13.25
CA GLN A 457 -14.29 -1.04 -13.13
C GLN A 457 -14.39 -2.10 -12.03
N ALA A 458 -13.41 -3.01 -11.96
CA ALA A 458 -13.38 -4.06 -10.93
C ALA A 458 -13.08 -3.49 -9.52
N ARG A 459 -12.29 -2.40 -9.42
CA ARG A 459 -12.07 -1.66 -8.17
C ARG A 459 -13.38 -1.08 -7.62
N LYS A 460 -14.20 -0.47 -8.48
CA LYS A 460 -15.49 0.10 -8.09
C LYS A 460 -16.43 -0.99 -7.55
N ALA A 461 -16.45 -2.18 -8.16
CA ALA A 461 -17.25 -3.31 -7.72
C ALA A 461 -16.75 -3.91 -6.38
N ALA A 462 -15.44 -4.02 -6.18
CA ALA A 462 -14.86 -4.48 -4.91
C ALA A 462 -15.12 -3.48 -3.76
N PHE A 463 -15.04 -2.17 -4.04
CA PHE A 463 -15.34 -1.11 -3.06
C PHE A 463 -16.79 -1.21 -2.56
N SER A 464 -17.77 -1.41 -3.43
CA SER A 464 -19.18 -1.55 -3.02
C SER A 464 -19.47 -2.75 -2.12
N HIS A 465 -18.56 -3.72 -2.03
CA HIS A 465 -18.75 -4.94 -1.26
C HIS A 465 -18.03 -4.95 0.09
N THR A 466 -16.98 -4.15 0.26
CA THR A 466 -16.14 -4.13 1.48
C THR A 466 -15.93 -2.74 2.08
N GLY A 467 -16.27 -1.66 1.35
CA GLY A 467 -16.00 -0.28 1.77
C GLY A 467 -14.52 0.12 1.78
N ASN A 468 -13.60 -0.73 1.30
CA ASN A 468 -12.16 -0.48 1.34
C ASN A 468 -11.63 0.09 0.03
N LEU A 469 -10.82 1.15 0.12
CA LEU A 469 -10.22 1.79 -1.05
C LEU A 469 -9.23 0.85 -1.76
N SER A 470 -9.30 0.80 -3.09
CA SER A 470 -8.30 0.13 -3.92
C SER A 470 -7.48 1.17 -4.66
N GLY A 471 -6.21 1.31 -4.28
CA GLY A 471 -5.21 2.09 -5.02
C GLY A 471 -4.99 1.59 -6.46
N ASP A 472 -4.10 2.26 -7.19
CA ASP A 472 -3.68 1.86 -8.53
C ASP A 472 -2.98 0.49 -8.51
N TYR A 473 -3.35 -0.43 -9.41
CA TYR A 473 -2.85 -1.81 -9.38
C TYR A 473 -1.36 -1.91 -9.76
N PRO A 474 -0.85 -1.23 -10.81
CA PRO A 474 0.59 -1.14 -11.08
C PRO A 474 1.40 -0.67 -9.87
N MET A 475 0.96 0.39 -9.19
CA MET A 475 1.61 0.86 -7.97
C MET A 475 1.59 -0.18 -6.85
N PHE A 476 0.42 -0.74 -6.54
CA PHE A 476 0.28 -1.80 -5.54
C PHE A 476 1.22 -2.98 -5.83
N ARG A 477 1.24 -3.45 -7.08
CA ARG A 477 2.08 -4.57 -7.51
C ARG A 477 3.56 -4.23 -7.36
N GLY A 478 3.99 -3.06 -7.85
CA GLY A 478 5.38 -2.62 -7.81
C GLY A 478 5.91 -2.46 -6.39
N LEU A 479 5.13 -1.90 -5.49
CA LEU A 479 5.50 -1.75 -4.07
C LEU A 479 5.60 -3.10 -3.35
N LEU A 480 4.71 -4.04 -3.65
CA LEU A 480 4.76 -5.38 -3.02
C LEU A 480 5.93 -6.22 -3.56
N GLU A 481 6.15 -6.21 -4.87
CA GLU A 481 7.28 -6.92 -5.49
C GLU A 481 8.62 -6.32 -5.03
N SER A 482 8.70 -5.00 -4.82
CA SER A 482 9.91 -4.34 -4.33
C SER A 482 10.29 -4.75 -2.91
N VAL A 483 9.33 -5.06 -2.03
CA VAL A 483 9.61 -5.62 -0.69
C VAL A 483 9.81 -7.15 -0.71
N GLY A 484 9.51 -7.83 -1.82
CA GLY A 484 9.81 -9.26 -2.04
C GLY A 484 8.61 -10.17 -2.01
N VAL A 485 7.40 -9.60 -2.00
CA VAL A 485 6.17 -10.37 -2.13
C VAL A 485 6.04 -10.90 -3.54
N LYS A 486 5.62 -12.17 -3.65
CA LYS A 486 5.32 -12.79 -4.93
C LYS A 486 3.84 -12.57 -5.29
N MET A 487 3.62 -11.70 -6.26
CA MET A 487 2.28 -11.45 -6.80
C MET A 487 1.83 -12.64 -7.67
N VAL A 488 0.59 -13.09 -7.46
CA VAL A 488 0.01 -14.19 -8.24
C VAL A 488 -1.17 -13.73 -9.09
N ASP A 489 -1.35 -14.39 -10.23
CA ASP A 489 -2.33 -13.96 -11.23
C ASP A 489 -3.67 -14.67 -11.18
N SER A 490 -3.78 -15.78 -10.42
CA SER A 490 -5.04 -16.47 -10.13
C SER A 490 -5.23 -16.71 -8.63
N ILE A 491 -6.48 -16.85 -8.19
CA ILE A 491 -6.81 -17.06 -6.77
C ILE A 491 -6.30 -18.45 -6.33
N GLU A 492 -6.38 -19.44 -7.20
CA GLU A 492 -5.95 -20.82 -6.91
C GLU A 492 -4.44 -20.93 -6.70
N ALA A 493 -3.65 -20.03 -7.30
CA ALA A 493 -2.21 -19.98 -7.08
C ALA A 493 -1.85 -19.70 -5.61
N LEU A 494 -2.77 -19.14 -4.81
CA LEU A 494 -2.61 -19.00 -3.37
C LEU A 494 -2.51 -20.35 -2.64
N LEU A 495 -3.08 -21.42 -3.19
CA LEU A 495 -3.02 -22.76 -2.62
C LEU A 495 -1.80 -23.55 -3.14
N TYR A 496 -1.56 -23.49 -4.45
CA TYR A 496 -0.65 -24.43 -5.09
C TYR A 496 0.83 -24.05 -5.09
N ALA A 497 1.16 -22.77 -4.92
CA ALA A 497 2.50 -22.29 -5.20
C ALA A 497 3.61 -22.91 -4.32
N GLN A 498 3.27 -23.46 -3.14
CA GLN A 498 4.23 -24.23 -2.33
C GLN A 498 4.72 -25.51 -3.02
N ASN A 499 3.88 -26.14 -3.85
CA ASN A 499 4.21 -27.38 -4.53
C ASN A 499 5.16 -27.18 -5.73
N PHE A 500 5.31 -25.95 -6.21
CA PHE A 500 6.02 -25.64 -7.46
C PHE A 500 7.34 -24.88 -7.27
N GLU A 501 7.65 -24.40 -6.07
CA GLU A 501 8.88 -23.62 -5.83
C GLU A 501 10.16 -24.46 -5.82
N ASN A 502 10.05 -25.78 -5.65
CA ASN A 502 11.17 -26.72 -5.75
C ASN A 502 11.31 -27.37 -7.14
N ILE A 503 10.47 -26.99 -8.11
CA ILE A 503 10.63 -27.47 -9.48
C ILE A 503 11.57 -26.51 -10.18
N ALA A 504 12.85 -26.85 -10.22
CA ALA A 504 13.78 -26.25 -11.15
C ALA A 504 13.21 -26.44 -12.56
N VAL A 505 12.84 -25.34 -13.21
CA VAL A 505 12.51 -25.35 -14.63
C VAL A 505 13.84 -25.64 -15.34
N ILE A 506 13.98 -26.88 -15.84
CA ILE A 506 15.12 -27.34 -16.63
C ILE A 506 15.12 -26.66 -17.99
#